data_AF-A0A0W0Z5B3-F1
#
_entry.id   AF-A0A0W0Z5B3-F1
#
_cell.length_a   1.000
_cell.length_b   1.000
_cell.length_c   1.000
_cell.angle_alpha   90.00
_cell.angle_beta   90.00
_cell.angle_gamma   90.00
#
_symmetry.space_group_name_H-M   'P 1'
#
loop_
_entity.id
_entity.type
_entity.pdbx_description
1 polymer ?
#
loop_
_entity_poly.entity_id
_entity_poly.type
_entity_poly.pdbx_seq_one_letter_code
_entity_poly.pdbx_strand_id
1 'polypeptide(L)'
;MSKRKAAKKTVTVFDFDETITRRHTAKRPDYYSADTNTKKGIEDYLFHGTKNIAAIATFHYDPEYVKTYIEKILGKTLTLLEDASETYEHHKISVYQVEGVTIPFLISTIPAEAYVLHLALLDKTGKNTQITDIINYLHDKHGINPSDSAIKFYDDSDNNYKHAKDLVLRYPNFQACHVTHDDTFKMDRQTVAYEGKVEDEYLKSSSSSNSDTGSESTEYEDVQDWYSGTKSAVSKTSENEESDINRFSGSDYSETRENTSFVPETSSDCGSEEKKEGEETVESAGDYLARFAPATKKIRESERSQILTRVKDVIRDYNEQNSEKKFSLFHGSRGKARANAFQIGLASVATSSMKAAILHFLKDEEMVLRGDKTNGNTYPKSFKTMLLRNFLDDDTLTAHDVSKKFAGYLNQLESSWKKELRPERTMFASTKAM
;
A
#
# COMPACT_ATOMS: atom_id res chain seq x y z
N MET A 1 5.29 2.12 -56.89
CA MET A 1 6.10 1.69 -55.73
C MET A 1 5.17 1.18 -54.64
N SER A 2 5.17 -0.12 -54.35
CA SER A 2 4.34 -0.70 -53.29
C SER A 2 4.88 -0.29 -51.93
N LYS A 3 4.09 0.44 -51.11
CA LYS A 3 4.46 0.77 -49.73
C LYS A 3 4.52 -0.55 -48.95
N ARG A 4 5.72 -1.06 -48.68
CA ARG A 4 5.89 -2.20 -47.76
C ARG A 4 5.31 -1.79 -46.41
N LYS A 5 4.23 -2.45 -46.00
CA LYS A 5 3.63 -2.29 -44.68
C LYS A 5 4.71 -2.59 -43.65
N ALA A 6 5.04 -1.63 -42.79
CA ALA A 6 6.00 -1.85 -41.73
C ALA A 6 5.53 -3.03 -40.86
N ALA A 7 6.47 -3.86 -40.41
CA ALA A 7 6.15 -4.99 -39.54
C ALA A 7 5.50 -4.47 -38.25
N LYS A 8 4.37 -5.07 -37.87
CA LYS A 8 3.66 -4.73 -36.62
C LYS A 8 4.59 -4.97 -35.43
N LYS A 9 4.73 -3.98 -34.55
CA LYS A 9 5.49 -4.09 -33.32
C LYS A 9 4.59 -4.56 -32.18
N THR A 10 5.18 -5.24 -31.20
CA THR A 10 4.51 -5.66 -29.97
C THR A 10 5.21 -4.98 -28.80
N VAL A 11 4.44 -4.32 -27.95
CA VAL A 11 4.89 -3.80 -26.65
C VAL A 11 4.33 -4.72 -25.57
N THR A 12 5.17 -5.19 -24.67
CA THR A 12 4.76 -6.04 -23.56
C THR A 12 5.27 -5.47 -22.25
N VAL A 13 4.36 -5.19 -21.34
CA VAL A 13 4.65 -4.71 -20.00
C VAL A 13 4.39 -5.85 -19.02
N PHE A 14 5.32 -6.11 -18.12
CA PHE A 14 5.14 -7.10 -17.05
C PHE A 14 5.13 -6.39 -15.71
N ASP A 15 4.30 -6.86 -14.78
CA ASP A 15 4.63 -6.73 -13.37
C ASP A 15 5.84 -7.60 -13.02
N PHE A 16 6.49 -7.27 -11.92
CA PHE A 16 7.68 -7.93 -11.43
C PHE A 16 7.36 -8.95 -10.33
N ASP A 17 6.84 -8.46 -9.20
CA ASP A 17 6.59 -9.30 -8.02
C ASP A 17 5.46 -10.29 -8.31
N GLU A 18 5.69 -11.58 -8.04
CA GLU A 18 4.73 -12.68 -8.26
C GLU A 18 4.22 -12.86 -9.71
N THR A 19 4.66 -12.02 -10.65
CA THR A 19 4.50 -12.20 -12.09
C THR A 19 5.76 -12.77 -12.73
N ILE A 20 6.91 -12.09 -12.59
CA ILE A 20 8.23 -12.60 -13.02
C ILE A 20 8.86 -13.41 -11.89
N THR A 21 8.71 -12.93 -10.65
CA THR A 21 9.24 -13.61 -9.48
C THR A 21 8.27 -14.65 -8.93
N ARG A 22 8.77 -15.61 -8.15
CA ARG A 22 7.94 -16.62 -7.48
C ARG A 22 7.32 -16.09 -6.18
N ARG A 23 7.97 -15.11 -5.55
CA ARG A 23 7.61 -14.51 -4.27
C ARG A 23 7.77 -13.01 -4.34
N HIS A 24 6.90 -12.30 -3.65
CA HIS A 24 6.99 -10.86 -3.46
C HIS A 24 8.33 -10.45 -2.80
N THR A 25 9.06 -9.54 -3.44
CA THR A 25 10.42 -9.12 -3.05
C THR A 25 10.51 -7.73 -2.43
N ALA A 26 9.56 -6.81 -2.71
CA ALA A 26 9.65 -5.40 -2.29
C ALA A 26 9.98 -5.14 -0.81
N LYS A 27 9.57 -6.03 0.12
CA LYS A 27 9.85 -5.87 1.55
C LYS A 27 11.20 -6.44 1.99
N ARG A 28 11.74 -7.42 1.26
CA ARG A 28 12.95 -8.19 1.63
C ARG A 28 13.77 -8.55 0.38
N PRO A 29 14.23 -7.57 -0.42
CA PRO A 29 14.97 -7.85 -1.66
C PRO A 29 16.22 -8.71 -1.40
N ASP A 30 16.88 -8.52 -0.26
CA ASP A 30 18.10 -9.26 0.14
C ASP A 30 17.90 -10.78 0.30
N TYR A 31 16.66 -11.25 0.44
CA TYR A 31 16.35 -12.67 0.65
C TYR A 31 16.21 -13.45 -0.66
N TYR A 32 16.09 -12.73 -1.77
CA TYR A 32 15.75 -13.31 -3.05
C TYR A 32 16.72 -12.84 -4.13
N SER A 33 17.07 -13.75 -5.03
CA SER A 33 17.91 -13.46 -6.19
C SER A 33 17.27 -13.98 -7.46
N ALA A 34 17.74 -13.51 -8.61
CA ALA A 34 17.33 -14.04 -9.91
C ALA A 34 17.62 -15.54 -10.08
N ASP A 35 18.55 -16.12 -9.32
CA ASP A 35 18.83 -17.56 -9.23
C ASP A 35 17.75 -18.33 -8.49
N THR A 36 17.23 -17.75 -7.43
CA THR A 36 16.37 -18.45 -6.47
C THR A 36 14.93 -17.96 -6.48
N ASN A 37 14.54 -16.99 -7.28
CA ASN A 37 13.18 -16.45 -7.22
C ASN A 37 12.58 -16.10 -8.58
N THR A 38 13.15 -16.53 -9.70
CA THR A 38 12.56 -16.35 -11.03
C THR A 38 11.59 -17.50 -11.34
N LYS A 39 10.39 -17.21 -11.88
CA LYS A 39 9.46 -18.25 -12.36
C LYS A 39 10.04 -19.02 -13.54
N LYS A 40 9.78 -20.33 -13.58
CA LYS A 40 10.20 -21.17 -14.72
C LYS A 40 9.37 -20.83 -15.97
N GLY A 41 10.02 -20.76 -17.14
CA GLY A 41 9.35 -20.53 -18.42
C GLY A 41 9.07 -19.06 -18.74
N ILE A 42 9.46 -18.10 -17.88
CA ILE A 42 9.31 -16.66 -18.19
C ILE A 42 10.13 -16.25 -19.43
N GLU A 43 11.23 -16.95 -19.69
CA GLU A 43 12.10 -16.79 -20.85
C GLU A 43 11.37 -16.99 -22.19
N ASP A 44 10.26 -17.74 -22.19
CA ASP A 44 9.41 -17.95 -23.38
C ASP A 44 8.44 -16.79 -23.66
N TYR A 45 8.39 -15.78 -22.76
CA TYR A 45 7.46 -14.66 -22.84
C TYR A 45 8.18 -13.30 -22.86
N LEU A 46 9.27 -13.15 -22.09
CA LEU A 46 9.99 -11.89 -21.95
C LEU A 46 11.06 -11.74 -23.04
N PHE A 47 10.64 -11.30 -24.22
CA PHE A 47 11.53 -10.97 -25.34
C PHE A 47 11.70 -9.47 -25.51
N HIS A 48 12.95 -9.01 -25.65
CA HIS A 48 13.25 -7.62 -25.93
C HIS A 48 14.14 -7.45 -27.18
N GLY A 49 13.69 -6.61 -28.11
CA GLY A 49 14.28 -6.42 -29.43
C GLY A 49 13.56 -5.35 -30.25
N THR A 50 13.81 -5.33 -31.57
CA THR A 50 13.24 -4.30 -32.47
C THR A 50 11.75 -4.51 -32.80
N LYS A 51 11.27 -5.76 -32.73
CA LYS A 51 9.86 -6.13 -33.01
C LYS A 51 9.04 -6.39 -31.74
N ASN A 52 9.67 -6.96 -30.70
CA ASN A 52 9.05 -7.23 -29.41
C ASN A 52 9.77 -6.37 -28.38
N ILE A 53 9.04 -5.44 -27.77
CA ILE A 53 9.58 -4.46 -26.84
C ILE A 53 9.01 -4.81 -25.47
N ALA A 54 9.83 -5.44 -24.63
CA ALA A 54 9.48 -5.69 -23.23
C ALA A 54 9.82 -4.48 -22.33
N ALA A 55 9.02 -4.26 -21.31
CA ALA A 55 9.21 -3.27 -20.25
C ALA A 55 8.61 -3.79 -18.93
N ILE A 56 8.96 -3.14 -17.81
CA ILE A 56 8.46 -3.48 -16.47
C ILE A 56 7.68 -2.32 -15.88
N ALA A 57 6.52 -2.60 -15.30
CA ALA A 57 5.81 -1.69 -14.41
C ALA A 57 5.64 -2.41 -13.07
N THR A 58 6.32 -1.94 -12.03
CA THR A 58 6.26 -2.57 -10.71
C THR A 58 6.07 -1.55 -9.61
N PHE A 59 5.54 -2.01 -8.49
CA PHE A 59 5.52 -1.27 -7.24
C PHE A 59 6.82 -1.40 -6.46
N HIS A 60 7.82 -2.15 -6.93
CA HIS A 60 9.16 -2.11 -6.34
C HIS A 60 9.76 -0.69 -6.37
N TYR A 61 10.57 -0.33 -5.38
CA TYR A 61 11.22 0.99 -5.33
C TYR A 61 12.61 1.03 -5.95
N ASP A 62 13.28 -0.13 -6.02
CA ASP A 62 14.63 -0.26 -6.52
C ASP A 62 14.66 -0.83 -7.94
N PRO A 63 14.95 -0.01 -8.98
CA PRO A 63 15.05 -0.48 -10.35
C PRO A 63 16.31 -1.33 -10.61
N GLU A 64 17.41 -1.14 -9.86
CA GLU A 64 18.63 -1.94 -10.01
C GLU A 64 18.40 -3.37 -9.53
N TYR A 65 17.63 -3.55 -8.47
CA TYR A 65 17.20 -4.89 -8.04
C TYR A 65 16.43 -5.62 -9.14
N VAL A 66 15.41 -4.97 -9.71
CA VAL A 66 14.59 -5.52 -10.81
C VAL A 66 15.46 -5.84 -12.03
N LYS A 67 16.37 -4.92 -12.38
CA LYS A 67 17.31 -5.07 -13.49
C LYS A 67 18.11 -6.38 -13.42
N THR A 68 18.58 -6.80 -12.24
CA THR A 68 19.35 -8.05 -12.11
C THR A 68 18.59 -9.29 -12.60
N TYR A 69 17.26 -9.33 -12.39
CA TYR A 69 16.42 -10.40 -12.91
C TYR A 69 16.28 -10.31 -14.43
N ILE A 70 16.09 -9.11 -14.97
CA ILE A 70 15.93 -8.88 -16.40
C ILE A 70 17.21 -9.23 -17.16
N GLU A 71 18.38 -8.81 -16.66
CA GLU A 71 19.68 -9.16 -17.25
C GLU A 71 19.87 -10.67 -17.34
N LYS A 72 19.49 -11.38 -16.26
CA LYS A 72 19.56 -12.82 -16.21
C LYS A 72 18.59 -13.50 -17.19
N ILE A 73 17.33 -13.08 -17.25
CA ILE A 73 16.31 -13.66 -18.14
C ILE A 73 16.71 -13.44 -19.61
N LEU A 74 17.18 -12.25 -19.95
CA LEU A 74 17.58 -11.91 -21.32
C LEU A 74 18.96 -12.46 -21.71
N GLY A 75 19.80 -12.83 -20.73
CA GLY A 75 21.19 -13.18 -20.94
C GLY A 75 22.01 -12.02 -21.52
N LYS A 76 21.67 -10.78 -21.15
CA LYS A 76 22.24 -9.55 -21.71
C LYS A 76 22.45 -8.51 -20.63
N THR A 77 23.49 -7.70 -20.79
CA THR A 77 23.75 -6.56 -19.90
C THR A 77 22.79 -5.40 -20.20
N LEU A 78 22.29 -4.78 -19.14
CA LEU A 78 21.51 -3.54 -19.16
C LEU A 78 22.39 -2.42 -18.60
N THR A 79 22.58 -1.33 -19.36
CA THR A 79 23.34 -0.16 -18.91
C THR A 79 22.40 1.03 -18.77
N LEU A 80 22.36 1.67 -17.61
CA LEU A 80 21.51 2.84 -17.39
C LEU A 80 21.91 3.97 -18.37
N LEU A 81 20.94 4.48 -19.12
CA LEU A 81 21.10 5.63 -20.01
C LEU A 81 20.57 6.91 -19.37
N GLU A 82 19.39 6.82 -18.76
CA GLU A 82 18.63 7.95 -18.24
C GLU A 82 17.80 7.48 -17.05
N ASP A 83 17.71 8.32 -16.02
CA ASP A 83 16.68 8.22 -14.98
C ASP A 83 15.68 9.36 -15.20
N ALA A 84 14.48 9.04 -15.68
CA ALA A 84 13.44 10.02 -15.99
C ALA A 84 12.61 10.38 -14.74
N SER A 85 13.20 10.29 -13.54
CA SER A 85 12.52 10.48 -12.26
C SER A 85 11.84 11.82 -12.08
N GLU A 86 12.35 12.89 -12.70
CA GLU A 86 11.76 14.23 -12.58
C GLU A 86 10.48 14.43 -13.43
N THR A 87 10.16 13.49 -14.33
CA THR A 87 9.07 13.67 -15.30
C THR A 87 7.72 13.21 -14.77
N TYR A 88 7.70 12.29 -13.81
CA TYR A 88 6.49 11.57 -13.42
C TYR A 88 6.19 11.78 -11.93
N GLU A 89 4.95 12.12 -11.60
CA GLU A 89 4.59 12.60 -10.26
C GLU A 89 4.67 11.53 -9.17
N HIS A 90 4.42 10.26 -9.51
CA HIS A 90 4.26 9.16 -8.53
C HIS A 90 5.05 7.90 -8.84
N HIS A 91 5.83 7.90 -9.90
CA HIS A 91 6.72 6.81 -10.27
C HIS A 91 7.94 7.39 -10.96
N LYS A 92 8.93 6.57 -11.27
CA LYS A 92 10.06 6.94 -12.12
C LYS A 92 10.25 5.86 -13.18
N ILE A 93 10.75 6.26 -14.35
CA ILE A 93 11.13 5.34 -15.41
C ILE A 93 12.65 5.39 -15.56
N SER A 94 13.30 4.28 -15.24
CA SER A 94 14.73 4.08 -15.49
C SER A 94 14.89 3.43 -16.87
N VAL A 95 15.71 4.04 -17.72
CA VAL A 95 15.89 3.70 -19.13
C VAL A 95 17.23 3.01 -19.30
N TYR A 96 17.21 1.76 -19.76
CA TYR A 96 18.41 0.94 -19.91
C TYR A 96 18.70 0.61 -21.37
N GLN A 97 19.94 0.83 -21.80
CA GLN A 97 20.48 0.29 -23.03
C GLN A 97 20.69 -1.22 -22.86
N VAL A 98 20.05 -2.03 -23.70
CA VAL A 98 20.28 -3.48 -23.76
C VAL A 98 21.37 -3.77 -24.78
N GLU A 99 22.31 -4.65 -24.43
CA GLU A 99 23.39 -5.06 -25.33
C GLU A 99 22.85 -5.54 -26.70
N GLY A 100 23.33 -4.89 -27.76
CA GLY A 100 22.98 -5.23 -29.15
C GLY A 100 21.54 -4.94 -29.57
N VAL A 101 20.76 -4.15 -28.81
CA VAL A 101 19.36 -3.79 -29.13
C VAL A 101 19.21 -2.28 -29.23
N THR A 102 18.55 -1.78 -30.28
CA THR A 102 18.44 -0.32 -30.51
C THR A 102 17.35 0.38 -29.69
N ILE A 103 16.34 -0.37 -29.24
CA ILE A 103 15.27 0.16 -28.39
C ILE A 103 15.68 -0.11 -26.94
N PRO A 104 15.58 0.87 -26.02
CA PRO A 104 15.93 0.66 -24.63
C PRO A 104 14.86 -0.18 -23.90
N PHE A 105 15.30 -0.81 -22.81
CA PHE A 105 14.43 -1.48 -21.85
C PHE A 105 14.03 -0.49 -20.75
N LEU A 106 12.73 -0.43 -20.45
CA LEU A 106 12.19 0.53 -19.49
C LEU A 106 11.76 -0.19 -18.22
N ILE A 107 12.16 0.32 -17.06
CA ILE A 107 11.70 -0.16 -15.75
C ILE A 107 11.02 0.99 -15.03
N SER A 108 9.70 0.89 -14.84
CA SER A 108 8.91 1.82 -14.03
C SER A 108 8.82 1.31 -12.59
N THR A 109 9.26 2.14 -11.65
CA THR A 109 9.30 1.87 -10.19
C THR A 109 8.71 3.02 -9.40
N ILE A 110 8.34 2.77 -8.15
CA ILE A 110 7.90 3.83 -7.23
C ILE A 110 9.16 4.52 -6.64
N PRO A 111 9.20 5.86 -6.48
CA PRO A 111 10.35 6.51 -5.88
C PRO A 111 10.47 6.08 -4.40
N ALA A 112 11.70 5.98 -3.90
CA ALA A 112 11.93 5.56 -2.51
C ALA A 112 11.47 6.64 -1.52
N GLU A 113 11.67 7.91 -1.90
CA GLU A 113 11.11 9.06 -1.20
C GLU A 113 9.58 8.99 -1.21
N ALA A 114 8.97 9.10 -0.03
CA ALA A 114 7.52 9.02 0.12
C ALA A 114 6.86 7.77 -0.53
N TYR A 115 7.58 6.65 -0.65
CA TYR A 115 7.11 5.41 -1.28
C TYR A 115 5.66 5.04 -0.93
N VAL A 116 5.30 5.05 0.36
CA VAL A 116 3.96 4.70 0.84
C VAL A 116 2.88 5.62 0.25
N LEU A 117 3.18 6.92 0.10
CA LEU A 117 2.26 7.89 -0.50
C LEU A 117 2.07 7.62 -2.00
N HIS A 118 3.16 7.37 -2.71
CA HIS A 118 3.10 7.14 -4.15
C HIS A 118 2.40 5.83 -4.48
N LEU A 119 2.68 4.77 -3.71
CA LEU A 119 1.98 3.49 -3.80
C LEU A 119 0.47 3.66 -3.59
N ALA A 120 0.08 4.34 -2.51
CA ALA A 120 -1.29 4.69 -2.19
C ALA A 120 -2.04 5.39 -3.34
N LEU A 121 -1.35 6.30 -4.05
CA LEU A 121 -1.93 7.04 -5.17
C LEU A 121 -2.04 6.18 -6.44
N LEU A 122 -1.04 5.35 -6.72
CA LEU A 122 -1.06 4.44 -7.88
C LEU A 122 -2.03 3.28 -7.71
N ASP A 123 -2.16 2.71 -6.51
CA ASP A 123 -3.03 1.54 -6.25
C ASP A 123 -4.49 1.78 -6.65
N LYS A 124 -4.94 3.05 -6.61
CA LYS A 124 -6.29 3.47 -7.05
C LYS A 124 -6.57 3.20 -8.53
N THR A 125 -5.54 3.20 -9.37
CA THR A 125 -5.64 2.94 -10.81
C THR A 125 -4.86 1.69 -11.21
N GLY A 126 -4.39 0.91 -10.24
CA GLY A 126 -3.40 -0.13 -10.44
C GLY A 126 -2.16 0.39 -11.15
N LYS A 127 -1.65 -0.36 -12.13
CA LYS A 127 -0.45 0.04 -12.89
C LYS A 127 -0.75 0.85 -14.15
N ASN A 128 -1.99 1.29 -14.36
CA ASN A 128 -2.40 1.94 -15.61
C ASN A 128 -1.62 3.21 -15.93
N THR A 129 -1.29 4.01 -14.91
CA THR A 129 -0.48 5.22 -15.07
C THR A 129 0.93 4.86 -15.56
N GLN A 130 1.59 3.90 -14.90
CA GLN A 130 2.92 3.43 -15.29
C GLN A 130 2.94 2.85 -16.72
N ILE A 131 1.96 2.01 -17.06
CA ILE A 131 1.83 1.42 -18.40
C ILE A 131 1.65 2.50 -19.46
N THR A 132 0.77 3.47 -19.20
CA THR A 132 0.52 4.61 -20.10
C THR A 132 1.80 5.40 -20.35
N ASP A 133 2.57 5.69 -19.30
CA ASP A 133 3.76 6.52 -19.40
C ASP A 133 4.93 5.79 -20.07
N ILE A 134 5.06 4.47 -19.86
CA ILE A 134 5.94 3.60 -20.66
C ILE A 134 5.59 3.68 -22.16
N ILE A 135 4.30 3.55 -22.50
CA ILE A 135 3.85 3.58 -23.89
C ILE A 135 4.11 4.96 -24.51
N ASN A 136 3.83 6.04 -23.78
CA ASN A 136 4.08 7.40 -24.24
C ASN A 136 5.58 7.66 -24.45
N TYR A 137 6.45 7.20 -23.53
CA TYR A 137 7.90 7.32 -23.70
C TYR A 137 8.36 6.62 -24.99
N LEU A 138 7.91 5.39 -25.23
CA LEU A 138 8.25 4.63 -26.45
C LEU A 138 7.72 5.33 -27.72
N HIS A 139 6.54 5.91 -27.66
CA HIS A 139 5.98 6.69 -28.77
C HIS A 139 6.83 7.93 -29.06
N ASP A 140 7.05 8.77 -28.05
CA ASP A 140 7.65 10.09 -28.22
C ASP A 140 9.15 10.03 -28.54
N LYS A 141 9.87 9.08 -27.92
CA LYS A 141 11.33 8.95 -28.09
C LYS A 141 11.75 7.98 -29.18
N HIS A 142 10.92 6.98 -29.49
CA HIS A 142 11.28 5.90 -30.41
C HIS A 142 10.28 5.66 -31.55
N GLY A 143 9.26 6.52 -31.69
CA GLY A 143 8.31 6.46 -32.79
C GLY A 143 7.45 5.18 -32.80
N ILE A 144 7.24 4.57 -31.63
CA ILE A 144 6.41 3.37 -31.50
C ILE A 144 4.95 3.81 -31.43
N ASN A 145 4.22 3.75 -32.56
CA ASN A 145 2.80 4.11 -32.58
C ASN A 145 1.94 3.09 -31.82
N PRO A 146 1.27 3.46 -30.70
CA PRO A 146 0.44 2.54 -29.94
C PRO A 146 -0.76 2.02 -30.74
N SER A 147 -1.32 2.84 -31.63
CA SER A 147 -2.48 2.48 -32.46
C SER A 147 -2.16 1.37 -33.46
N ASP A 148 -0.91 1.26 -33.89
CA ASP A 148 -0.44 0.23 -34.82
C ASP A 148 0.22 -0.95 -34.12
N SER A 149 0.47 -0.87 -32.81
CA SER A 149 1.20 -1.89 -32.04
C SER A 149 0.25 -2.82 -31.30
N ALA A 150 0.63 -4.09 -31.14
CA ALA A 150 -0.03 -4.95 -30.16
C ALA A 150 0.51 -4.60 -28.77
N ILE A 151 -0.35 -4.37 -27.79
CA ILE A 151 0.09 -4.03 -26.43
C ILE A 151 -0.41 -5.11 -25.48
N LYS A 152 0.49 -5.67 -24.68
CA LYS A 152 0.17 -6.71 -23.70
C LYS A 152 0.62 -6.29 -22.31
N PHE A 153 -0.17 -6.60 -21.30
CA PHE A 153 0.18 -6.43 -19.90
C PHE A 153 -0.01 -7.74 -19.14
N TYR A 154 1.01 -8.15 -18.39
CA TYR A 154 0.99 -9.36 -17.56
C TYR A 154 1.09 -8.99 -16.08
N ASP A 155 0.15 -9.46 -15.27
CA ASP A 155 0.12 -9.21 -13.82
C ASP A 155 -0.59 -10.38 -13.12
N ASP A 156 -0.14 -10.77 -11.94
CA ASP A 156 -0.75 -11.81 -11.10
C ASP A 156 -1.84 -11.25 -10.18
N SER A 157 -1.88 -9.94 -9.96
CA SER A 157 -2.93 -9.31 -9.17
C SER A 157 -4.21 -9.21 -9.97
N ASP A 158 -5.25 -9.87 -9.45
CA ASP A 158 -6.63 -9.76 -9.91
C ASP A 158 -7.10 -8.31 -10.03
N ASN A 159 -6.67 -7.43 -9.11
CA ASN A 159 -7.05 -6.04 -9.11
C ASN A 159 -6.38 -5.26 -10.26
N ASN A 160 -5.06 -5.40 -10.41
CA ASN A 160 -4.33 -4.75 -11.51
C ASN A 160 -4.81 -5.24 -12.87
N TYR A 161 -5.06 -6.55 -13.01
CA TYR A 161 -5.64 -7.13 -14.22
C TYR A 161 -7.01 -6.53 -14.57
N LYS A 162 -7.89 -6.33 -13.57
CA LYS A 162 -9.20 -5.69 -13.77
C LYS A 162 -9.07 -4.23 -14.18
N HIS A 163 -8.23 -3.45 -13.50
CA HIS A 163 -7.98 -2.05 -13.85
C HIS A 163 -7.38 -1.89 -15.25
N ALA A 164 -6.47 -2.79 -15.65
CA ALA A 164 -5.85 -2.75 -16.97
C ALA A 164 -6.85 -2.88 -18.13
N LYS A 165 -8.05 -3.43 -17.89
CA LYS A 165 -9.10 -3.51 -18.91
C LYS A 165 -9.53 -2.13 -19.42
N ASP A 166 -9.45 -1.10 -18.58
CA ASP A 166 -9.83 0.26 -18.94
C ASP A 166 -8.90 0.84 -20.02
N LEU A 167 -7.67 0.33 -20.13
CA LEU A 167 -6.70 0.77 -21.15
C LEU A 167 -7.12 0.39 -22.56
N VAL A 168 -8.05 -0.56 -22.74
CA VAL A 168 -8.60 -0.94 -24.04
C VAL A 168 -9.31 0.24 -24.72
N LEU A 169 -9.93 1.14 -23.93
CA LEU A 169 -10.58 2.35 -24.45
C LEU A 169 -9.57 3.33 -25.06
N ARG A 170 -8.32 3.32 -24.56
CA ARG A 170 -7.24 4.18 -25.04
C ARG A 170 -6.38 3.53 -26.12
N TYR A 171 -6.21 2.21 -26.02
CA TYR A 171 -5.34 1.41 -26.87
C TYR A 171 -6.15 0.23 -27.42
N PRO A 172 -6.75 0.33 -28.62
CA PRO A 172 -7.67 -0.70 -29.13
C PRO A 172 -7.05 -2.11 -29.28
N ASN A 173 -5.73 -2.19 -29.42
CA ASN A 173 -4.97 -3.44 -29.50
C ASN A 173 -4.37 -3.89 -28.15
N PHE A 174 -4.91 -3.39 -27.03
CA PHE A 174 -4.45 -3.74 -25.69
C PHE A 174 -5.04 -5.06 -25.21
N GLN A 175 -4.21 -5.85 -24.54
CA GLN A 175 -4.57 -7.11 -23.92
C GLN A 175 -4.01 -7.16 -22.49
N ALA A 176 -4.88 -7.33 -21.49
CA ALA A 176 -4.46 -7.70 -20.15
C ALA A 176 -4.42 -9.24 -20.05
N CYS A 177 -3.39 -9.77 -19.41
CA CYS A 177 -3.16 -11.18 -19.18
C CYS A 177 -2.94 -11.38 -17.68
N HIS A 178 -3.75 -12.22 -17.05
CA HIS A 178 -3.58 -12.60 -15.67
C HIS A 178 -2.63 -13.81 -15.59
N VAL A 179 -1.66 -13.74 -14.68
CA VAL A 179 -0.64 -14.78 -14.47
C VAL A 179 -0.93 -15.53 -13.16
N THR A 180 -0.75 -16.84 -13.14
CA THR A 180 -0.98 -17.66 -11.93
C THR A 180 0.13 -17.44 -10.88
N HIS A 181 -0.19 -17.49 -9.58
CA HIS A 181 0.80 -17.40 -8.48
C HIS A 181 1.69 -18.65 -8.31
N ASP A 182 1.71 -19.59 -9.26
CA ASP A 182 2.59 -20.77 -9.17
C ASP A 182 4.05 -20.44 -9.52
N ASP A 183 4.95 -21.38 -9.25
CA ASP A 183 6.39 -21.26 -9.52
C ASP A 183 6.73 -21.24 -11.03
N THR A 184 5.74 -21.32 -11.90
CA THR A 184 5.89 -21.38 -13.37
C THR A 184 5.13 -20.22 -13.99
N PHE A 185 5.67 -19.61 -15.04
CA PHE A 185 4.93 -18.58 -15.75
C PHE A 185 3.81 -19.22 -16.58
N LYS A 186 2.56 -19.02 -16.19
CA LYS A 186 1.38 -19.45 -16.94
C LYS A 186 0.30 -18.38 -16.89
N MET A 187 -0.38 -18.19 -18.02
CA MET A 187 -1.57 -17.38 -18.09
C MET A 187 -2.80 -18.25 -17.80
N ASP A 188 -3.69 -17.77 -16.94
CA ASP A 188 -5.00 -18.42 -16.70
C ASP A 188 -6.14 -17.65 -17.37
N ARG A 189 -6.03 -16.33 -17.50
CA ARG A 189 -7.04 -15.45 -18.10
C ARG A 189 -6.40 -14.41 -18.99
N GLN A 190 -7.10 -14.05 -20.05
CA GLN A 190 -6.72 -12.95 -20.92
C GLN A 190 -7.97 -12.19 -21.35
N THR A 191 -7.86 -10.87 -21.54
CA THR A 191 -8.92 -10.12 -22.18
C THR A 191 -8.98 -10.48 -23.66
N VAL A 192 -10.19 -10.50 -24.21
CA VAL A 192 -10.38 -10.55 -25.67
C VAL A 192 -10.13 -9.14 -26.21
N ALA A 193 -9.42 -9.05 -27.34
CA ALA A 193 -9.24 -7.77 -28.01
C ALA A 193 -10.61 -7.15 -28.32
N TYR A 194 -10.73 -5.84 -28.14
CA TYR A 194 -11.98 -5.14 -28.41
C TYR A 194 -12.25 -5.14 -29.92
N GLU A 195 -13.18 -5.98 -30.38
CA GLU A 195 -13.54 -6.11 -31.79
C GLU A 195 -14.44 -4.97 -32.31
N GLY A 196 -14.63 -3.89 -31.55
CA GLY A 196 -15.31 -2.69 -32.05
C GLY A 196 -16.81 -2.85 -32.31
N LYS A 197 -17.46 -3.91 -31.85
CA LYS A 197 -18.93 -3.97 -31.79
C LYS A 197 -19.39 -3.22 -30.54
N VAL A 198 -19.47 -1.90 -30.65
CA VAL A 198 -20.22 -1.08 -29.69
C VAL A 198 -21.68 -1.50 -29.83
N GLU A 199 -22.17 -2.37 -28.94
CA GLU A 199 -23.59 -2.44 -28.68
C GLU A 199 -23.97 -1.20 -27.87
N ASP A 200 -24.90 -0.41 -28.41
CA ASP A 200 -25.52 0.79 -27.82
C ASP A 200 -26.23 0.56 -26.45
N GLU A 201 -25.98 -0.55 -25.77
CA GLU A 201 -26.72 -0.96 -24.57
C GLU A 201 -26.29 -0.22 -23.30
N TYR A 202 -25.07 0.34 -23.25
CA TYR A 202 -24.62 1.05 -22.04
C TYR A 202 -25.24 2.45 -21.85
N LEU A 203 -25.95 2.98 -22.86
CA LEU A 203 -26.66 4.26 -22.78
C LEU A 203 -28.17 4.12 -22.53
N LYS A 204 -28.71 2.89 -22.47
CA LYS A 204 -30.15 2.65 -22.20
C LYS A 204 -30.49 2.33 -20.75
N SER A 205 -29.52 2.07 -19.88
CA SER A 205 -29.79 1.74 -18.46
C SER A 205 -29.90 2.95 -17.53
N SER A 206 -29.61 4.18 -17.98
CA SER A 206 -29.68 5.39 -17.15
C SER A 206 -31.00 6.17 -17.28
N SER A 207 -32.03 5.62 -17.93
CA SER A 207 -33.32 6.29 -18.09
C SER A 207 -34.53 5.36 -17.89
N SER A 208 -34.70 4.81 -16.70
CA SER A 208 -36.03 4.41 -16.22
C SER A 208 -36.11 4.44 -14.70
N SER A 209 -36.36 5.62 -14.13
CA SER A 209 -36.92 5.75 -12.79
C SER A 209 -38.42 5.54 -12.88
N ASN A 210 -38.90 4.35 -12.52
CA ASN A 210 -40.28 4.15 -12.10
C ASN A 210 -40.29 3.63 -10.66
N SER A 211 -41.10 4.33 -9.87
CA SER A 211 -41.55 4.02 -8.53
C SER A 211 -42.23 2.66 -8.46
N ASP A 212 -41.88 1.84 -7.47
CA ASP A 212 -42.90 1.04 -6.80
C ASP A 212 -42.49 0.61 -5.38
N THR A 213 -43.48 0.69 -4.51
CA THR A 213 -43.47 0.41 -3.07
C THR A 213 -43.83 -1.05 -2.78
N GLY A 214 -43.19 -1.72 -1.81
CA GLY A 214 -43.77 -2.95 -1.23
C GLY A 214 -42.84 -3.92 -0.49
N SER A 215 -42.90 -3.85 0.85
CA SER A 215 -42.89 -4.93 1.87
C SER A 215 -41.83 -6.06 1.92
N GLU A 216 -41.07 -6.04 3.03
CA GLU A 216 -40.80 -7.09 4.05
C GLU A 216 -40.70 -8.59 3.69
N SER A 217 -39.57 -9.21 4.10
CA SER A 217 -39.44 -10.35 5.06
C SER A 217 -37.99 -10.87 5.03
N THR A 218 -37.20 -10.64 6.09
CA THR A 218 -36.78 -11.61 7.14
C THR A 218 -36.13 -12.90 6.65
N GLU A 219 -34.84 -13.08 6.97
CA GLU A 219 -34.23 -14.27 7.62
C GLU A 219 -32.72 -14.30 7.33
N TYR A 220 -31.89 -14.08 8.37
CA TYR A 220 -30.55 -14.66 8.52
C TYR A 220 -30.18 -14.56 10.00
N GLU A 221 -30.63 -15.54 10.78
CA GLU A 221 -29.98 -15.95 12.03
C GLU A 221 -29.10 -17.19 11.74
N ASP A 222 -28.15 -17.44 12.64
CA ASP A 222 -27.32 -18.64 12.80
C ASP A 222 -26.03 -18.81 11.98
N VAL A 223 -24.94 -18.20 12.49
CA VAL A 223 -23.64 -18.90 12.65
C VAL A 223 -22.96 -18.42 13.95
N GLN A 224 -23.33 -19.00 15.08
CA GLN A 224 -22.55 -19.00 16.32
C GLN A 224 -22.40 -20.44 16.80
N ASP A 225 -21.34 -21.13 16.36
CA ASP A 225 -20.81 -22.29 17.06
C ASP A 225 -19.44 -22.69 16.49
N TRP A 226 -18.37 -22.07 17.00
CA TRP A 226 -17.07 -22.72 17.04
C TRP A 226 -16.21 -22.06 18.13
N TYR A 227 -15.57 -22.88 18.96
CA TYR A 227 -14.82 -22.56 20.19
C TYR A 227 -15.61 -22.57 21.50
N SER A 228 -16.20 -23.72 21.84
CA SER A 228 -16.17 -24.21 23.22
C SER A 228 -15.52 -25.59 23.25
N GLY A 229 -14.38 -25.72 23.93
CA GLY A 229 -13.69 -27.00 24.03
C GLY A 229 -12.27 -26.91 24.56
N THR A 230 -12.10 -26.59 25.84
CA THR A 230 -11.30 -27.39 26.79
C THR A 230 -11.16 -26.64 28.12
N LYS A 231 -11.79 -27.19 29.17
CA LYS A 231 -11.43 -26.93 30.57
C LYS A 231 -10.88 -28.22 31.17
N SER A 232 -9.85 -28.02 32.01
CA SER A 232 -9.43 -28.83 33.15
C SER A 232 -8.81 -30.20 32.92
N ALA A 233 -7.53 -30.30 33.27
CA ALA A 233 -7.10 -31.26 34.26
C ALA A 233 -6.12 -30.60 35.25
N VAL A 234 -6.49 -30.70 36.52
CA VAL A 234 -5.75 -30.30 37.71
C VAL A 234 -4.72 -31.38 38.03
N SER A 235 -3.49 -31.01 38.42
CA SER A 235 -2.83 -31.70 39.53
C SER A 235 -1.88 -30.75 40.27
N LYS A 236 -2.04 -30.75 41.58
CA LYS A 236 -1.17 -30.11 42.58
C LYS A 236 -0.12 -31.14 43.03
N THR A 237 1.07 -30.67 43.38
CA THR A 237 1.97 -31.18 44.46
C THR A 237 3.14 -30.17 44.52
N SER A 238 3.20 -29.29 45.53
CA SER A 238 3.73 -29.45 46.90
C SER A 238 5.25 -29.18 47.00
N GLU A 239 5.54 -28.01 47.58
CA GLU A 239 6.59 -27.61 48.53
C GLU A 239 7.76 -28.58 48.85
N ASN A 240 8.99 -28.06 48.76
CA ASN A 240 9.97 -27.90 49.86
C ASN A 240 11.29 -27.33 49.28
N GLU A 241 11.72 -26.14 49.74
CA GLU A 241 12.74 -25.94 50.79
C GLU A 241 14.14 -26.46 50.42
N GLU A 242 15.06 -25.55 50.12
CA GLU A 242 16.25 -25.25 50.94
C GLU A 242 17.23 -24.37 50.14
N SER A 243 17.37 -23.14 50.61
CA SER A 243 18.55 -22.32 50.41
C SER A 243 19.62 -22.77 51.40
N ASP A 244 20.87 -22.96 50.96
CA ASP A 244 22.03 -22.40 51.67
C ASP A 244 23.39 -22.70 50.98
N ILE A 245 24.13 -21.59 50.77
CA ILE A 245 25.51 -21.35 51.25
C ILE A 245 26.73 -21.99 50.52
N ASN A 246 27.57 -21.06 50.02
CA ASN A 246 29.05 -21.05 49.94
C ASN A 246 29.78 -22.03 49.01
N ARG A 247 31.00 -21.78 48.48
CA ARG A 247 31.96 -20.66 48.32
C ARG A 247 33.25 -21.34 47.79
N PHE A 248 34.22 -20.56 47.29
CA PHE A 248 35.61 -20.93 46.97
C PHE A 248 35.85 -21.59 45.60
N SER A 249 36.38 -20.83 44.64
CA SER A 249 37.82 -20.69 44.29
C SER A 249 38.27 -21.84 43.38
N GLY A 250 38.71 -21.65 42.15
CA GLY A 250 39.69 -20.68 41.69
C GLY A 250 41.00 -21.45 41.46
N SER A 251 41.42 -21.59 40.20
CA SER A 251 42.83 -21.67 39.81
C SER A 251 42.94 -21.81 38.30
N ASP A 252 43.71 -20.89 37.73
CA ASP A 252 44.34 -20.95 36.42
C ASP A 252 45.05 -22.28 36.17
N TYR A 253 45.11 -22.73 34.92
CA TYR A 253 46.36 -23.18 34.31
C TYR A 253 46.30 -23.04 32.78
N SER A 254 47.45 -22.64 32.27
CA SER A 254 47.79 -22.19 30.94
C SER A 254 48.08 -23.31 29.94
N GLU A 255 47.98 -22.92 28.67
CA GLU A 255 48.91 -23.22 27.58
C GLU A 255 49.09 -24.64 27.00
N THR A 256 48.81 -24.67 25.69
CA THR A 256 49.63 -25.21 24.58
C THR A 256 49.28 -26.55 23.93
N ARG A 257 49.20 -26.42 22.59
CA ARG A 257 49.69 -27.29 21.51
C ARG A 257 48.71 -28.16 20.71
N GLU A 258 48.60 -27.72 19.45
CA GLU A 258 48.84 -28.43 18.19
C GLU A 258 48.00 -29.66 17.81
N ASN A 259 47.34 -29.50 16.65
CA ASN A 259 47.18 -30.47 15.56
C ASN A 259 46.69 -31.87 15.91
N THR A 260 45.43 -32.16 15.55
CA THR A 260 45.15 -33.24 14.60
C THR A 260 43.81 -33.03 13.90
N SER A 261 43.86 -33.20 12.58
CA SER A 261 42.75 -33.38 11.65
C SER A 261 41.80 -34.52 12.06
N PHE A 262 40.49 -34.27 12.10
CA PHE A 262 39.46 -35.27 11.81
C PHE A 262 38.14 -34.59 11.46
N VAL A 263 37.51 -35.04 10.38
CA VAL A 263 36.16 -34.70 9.87
C VAL A 263 35.57 -36.05 9.42
N PRO A 264 34.24 -36.28 9.36
CA PRO A 264 33.09 -35.68 10.05
C PRO A 264 32.29 -36.73 10.84
N GLU A 265 31.47 -36.30 11.80
CA GLU A 265 30.23 -37.04 12.10
C GLU A 265 29.03 -36.11 12.14
N THR A 266 27.99 -36.63 11.50
CA THR A 266 26.67 -36.09 11.24
C THR A 266 25.79 -36.07 12.48
N SER A 267 24.70 -35.32 12.34
CA SER A 267 23.45 -35.39 13.13
C SER A 267 23.43 -34.61 14.44
N SER A 268 22.55 -33.61 14.48
CA SER A 268 21.52 -33.55 15.52
C SER A 268 20.53 -32.45 15.14
N ASP A 269 19.40 -32.94 14.65
CA ASP A 269 18.14 -32.27 14.45
C ASP A 269 17.71 -31.55 15.75
N CYS A 270 17.41 -30.26 15.66
CA CYS A 270 16.77 -29.48 16.73
C CYS A 270 15.80 -28.51 16.05
N GLY A 271 14.59 -29.01 15.79
CA GLY A 271 13.46 -28.20 15.40
C GLY A 271 13.05 -27.25 16.52
N SER A 272 13.32 -25.97 16.33
CA SER A 272 12.68 -24.90 17.07
C SER A 272 11.43 -24.46 16.29
N GLU A 273 10.25 -24.81 16.81
CA GLU A 273 8.98 -24.23 16.38
C GLU A 273 8.96 -22.73 16.73
N GLU A 274 9.31 -21.88 15.77
CA GLU A 274 9.06 -20.44 15.88
C GLU A 274 7.57 -20.16 15.64
N LYS A 275 6.93 -19.58 16.67
CA LYS A 275 5.59 -19.01 16.58
C LYS A 275 5.56 -17.97 15.46
N LYS A 276 4.75 -18.25 14.44
CA LYS A 276 4.38 -17.29 13.40
C LYS A 276 3.67 -16.09 14.05
N GLU A 277 4.37 -14.97 14.15
CA GLU A 277 3.71 -13.66 14.27
C GLU A 277 3.07 -13.36 12.92
N GLY A 278 1.73 -13.33 12.87
CA GLY A 278 0.98 -12.92 11.69
C GLY A 278 1.26 -11.45 11.40
N GLU A 279 1.85 -11.16 10.24
CA GLU A 279 2.14 -9.79 9.81
C GLU A 279 0.88 -9.13 9.23
N GLU A 280 0.33 -8.21 10.03
CA GLU A 280 -0.79 -7.36 9.68
C GLU A 280 -0.34 -6.16 8.83
N THR A 281 -0.98 -5.98 7.67
CA THR A 281 -0.70 -4.90 6.71
C THR A 281 -1.15 -3.55 7.28
N VAL A 282 -0.21 -2.65 7.55
CA VAL A 282 -0.52 -1.28 7.99
C VAL A 282 -0.97 -0.45 6.78
N GLU A 283 -2.29 -0.26 6.65
CA GLU A 283 -2.91 0.68 5.70
C GLU A 283 -2.42 2.11 5.97
N SER A 284 -2.18 2.89 4.90
CA SER A 284 -1.68 4.26 5.03
C SER A 284 -2.80 5.19 5.53
N ALA A 285 -2.51 6.03 6.53
CA ALA A 285 -3.48 6.99 7.05
C ALA A 285 -3.95 8.01 5.99
N GLY A 286 -3.23 8.14 4.86
CA GLY A 286 -3.62 9.00 3.75
C GLY A 286 -4.73 8.41 2.88
N ASP A 287 -4.68 7.10 2.60
CA ASP A 287 -5.73 6.38 1.87
C ASP A 287 -7.05 6.35 2.63
N TYR A 288 -6.92 6.17 3.95
CA TYR A 288 -8.02 6.21 4.88
C TYR A 288 -8.79 7.54 4.78
N LEU A 289 -8.12 8.69 4.87
CA LEU A 289 -8.80 10.00 4.88
C LEU A 289 -9.53 10.33 3.57
N ALA A 290 -9.05 9.83 2.44
CA ALA A 290 -9.61 10.12 1.12
C ALA A 290 -10.93 9.37 0.84
N ARG A 291 -11.14 8.19 1.44
CA ARG A 291 -12.33 7.35 1.23
C ARG A 291 -13.58 7.86 1.96
N PHE A 292 -13.40 8.64 3.03
CA PHE A 292 -14.49 9.02 3.94
C PHE A 292 -14.73 10.53 3.99
N ALA A 293 -14.50 11.21 2.88
CA ALA A 293 -14.81 12.62 2.71
C ALA A 293 -16.22 12.78 2.11
N PRO A 294 -17.32 12.72 2.88
CA PRO A 294 -18.64 13.02 2.34
C PRO A 294 -18.65 14.46 1.81
N ALA A 295 -19.43 14.69 0.76
CA ALA A 295 -19.73 16.03 0.29
C ALA A 295 -20.35 16.83 1.44
N THR A 296 -19.56 17.73 1.99
CA THR A 296 -19.90 18.54 3.16
C THR A 296 -19.83 20.01 2.77
N LYS A 297 -20.42 20.88 3.58
CA LYS A 297 -20.46 22.32 3.29
C LYS A 297 -19.04 22.86 3.17
N LYS A 298 -18.80 23.70 2.15
CA LYS A 298 -17.49 24.31 1.86
C LYS A 298 -16.97 25.05 3.09
N ILE A 299 -15.87 24.57 3.67
CA ILE A 299 -15.15 25.25 4.76
C ILE A 299 -14.45 26.49 4.16
N ARG A 300 -14.26 27.55 4.96
CA ARG A 300 -13.51 28.74 4.51
C ARG A 300 -12.02 28.43 4.42
N GLU A 301 -11.31 29.01 3.46
CA GLU A 301 -9.87 28.75 3.28
C GLU A 301 -9.03 29.15 4.50
N SER A 302 -9.46 30.18 5.24
CA SER A 302 -8.84 30.58 6.51
C SER A 302 -8.95 29.49 7.58
N GLU A 303 -10.07 28.78 7.63
CA GLU A 303 -10.34 27.71 8.57
C GLU A 303 -9.56 26.43 8.19
N ARG A 304 -9.43 26.14 6.89
CA ARG A 304 -8.50 25.11 6.39
C ARG A 304 -7.07 25.37 6.86
N SER A 305 -6.61 26.60 6.70
CA SER A 305 -5.25 27.00 7.08
C SER A 305 -5.01 26.82 8.59
N GLN A 306 -6.01 27.14 9.42
CA GLN A 306 -5.95 26.91 10.86
C GLN A 306 -5.87 25.42 11.21
N ILE A 307 -6.72 24.58 10.59
CA ILE A 307 -6.71 23.12 10.80
C ILE A 307 -5.34 22.53 10.44
N LEU A 308 -4.80 22.88 9.26
CA LEU A 308 -3.50 22.39 8.82
C LEU A 308 -2.36 22.86 9.72
N THR A 309 -2.45 24.07 10.27
CA THR A 309 -1.47 24.61 11.22
C THR A 309 -1.47 23.81 12.52
N ARG A 310 -2.66 23.58 13.11
CA ARG A 310 -2.81 22.75 14.32
C ARG A 310 -2.28 21.33 14.13
N VAL A 311 -2.55 20.71 12.99
CA VAL A 311 -2.03 19.36 12.67
C VAL A 311 -0.52 19.36 12.56
N LYS A 312 0.09 20.38 11.93
CA LYS A 312 1.55 20.53 11.87
C LYS A 312 2.17 20.69 13.27
N ASP A 313 1.56 21.50 14.12
CA ASP A 313 2.02 21.71 15.50
C ASP A 313 1.94 20.41 16.31
N VAL A 314 0.83 19.65 16.21
CA VAL A 314 0.70 18.33 16.85
C VAL A 314 1.78 17.36 16.38
N ILE A 315 2.14 17.36 15.11
CA ILE A 315 3.19 16.49 14.55
C ILE A 315 4.57 16.92 15.04
N ARG A 316 4.85 18.22 15.09
CA ARG A 316 6.10 18.73 15.67
C ARG A 316 6.22 18.27 17.13
N ASP A 317 5.21 18.55 17.95
CA ASP A 317 5.20 18.18 19.37
C ASP A 317 5.32 16.65 19.54
N TYR A 318 4.64 15.86 18.69
CA TYR A 318 4.73 14.41 18.71
C TYR A 318 6.15 13.92 18.36
N ASN A 319 6.80 14.52 17.37
CA ASN A 319 8.17 14.18 16.98
C ASN A 319 9.19 14.57 18.06
N GLU A 320 9.03 15.73 18.70
CA GLU A 320 9.86 16.18 19.82
C GLU A 320 9.73 15.23 21.03
N GLN A 321 8.51 14.84 21.39
CA GLN A 321 8.30 13.87 22.48
C GLN A 321 8.86 12.48 22.17
N ASN A 322 8.87 12.07 20.89
CA ASN A 322 9.46 10.79 20.47
C ASN A 322 11.00 10.81 20.45
N SER A 323 11.63 11.97 20.22
CA SER A 323 13.10 12.05 20.16
C SER A 323 13.75 11.91 21.55
N GLU A 324 13.04 12.29 22.62
CA GLU A 324 13.51 12.22 24.00
C GLU A 324 13.48 10.80 24.64
N LYS A 325 13.09 9.74 23.88
CA LYS A 325 13.08 8.33 24.32
C LYS A 325 12.35 8.01 25.64
N LYS A 326 11.51 8.91 26.18
CA LYS A 326 11.01 8.81 27.55
C LYS A 326 9.75 7.95 27.80
N PHE A 327 9.04 7.39 26.80
CA PHE A 327 8.06 6.32 27.05
C PHE A 327 7.46 5.68 25.78
N SER A 328 6.86 4.49 25.94
CA SER A 328 6.31 3.56 24.93
C SER A 328 4.78 3.43 25.00
N LEU A 329 4.15 3.27 23.82
CA LEU A 329 3.28 2.12 23.51
C LEU A 329 3.04 1.98 21.99
N PHE A 330 3.56 2.91 21.19
CA PHE A 330 3.96 2.67 19.81
C PHE A 330 5.34 3.25 19.59
N HIS A 331 6.37 2.44 19.77
CA HIS A 331 7.70 2.86 19.36
C HIS A 331 7.84 2.82 17.84
N GLY A 332 8.70 3.70 17.35
CA GLY A 332 9.47 3.46 16.13
C GLY A 332 8.96 4.19 14.90
N SER A 333 9.65 3.89 13.80
CA SER A 333 9.37 4.41 12.46
C SER A 333 7.88 4.33 12.08
N ARG A 334 7.13 3.35 12.59
CA ARG A 334 5.70 3.15 12.31
C ARG A 334 4.80 4.26 12.83
N GLY A 335 4.93 4.69 14.08
CA GLY A 335 4.09 5.77 14.65
C GLY A 335 4.33 7.12 13.98
N LYS A 336 5.61 7.43 13.72
CA LYS A 336 6.02 8.60 12.94
C LYS A 336 5.53 8.55 11.49
N ALA A 337 5.64 7.39 10.85
CA ALA A 337 5.14 7.19 9.48
C ALA A 337 3.63 7.39 9.40
N ARG A 338 2.86 6.87 10.38
CA ARG A 338 1.40 7.08 10.44
C ARG A 338 1.03 8.55 10.63
N ALA A 339 1.71 9.28 11.52
CA ALA A 339 1.47 10.72 11.72
C ALA A 339 1.81 11.55 10.48
N ASN A 340 2.93 11.26 9.82
CA ASN A 340 3.32 11.93 8.57
C ASN A 340 2.35 11.59 7.41
N ALA A 341 1.94 10.32 7.28
CA ALA A 341 0.96 9.90 6.28
C ALA A 341 -0.39 10.58 6.50
N PHE A 342 -0.82 10.73 7.76
CA PHE A 342 -2.03 11.48 8.10
C PHE A 342 -1.93 12.94 7.66
N GLN A 343 -0.80 13.61 7.89
CA GLN A 343 -0.59 14.99 7.48
C GLN A 343 -0.72 15.18 5.97
N ILE A 344 -0.04 14.31 5.22
CA ILE A 344 0.00 14.36 3.76
C ILE A 344 -1.40 14.08 3.22
N GLY A 345 -2.05 13.03 3.72
CA GLY A 345 -3.43 12.69 3.38
C GLY A 345 -4.37 13.84 3.62
N LEU A 346 -4.32 14.45 4.80
CA LEU A 346 -5.20 15.56 5.16
C LEU A 346 -4.99 16.78 4.26
N ALA A 347 -3.76 17.07 3.82
CA ALA A 347 -3.50 18.16 2.89
C ALA A 347 -4.20 17.96 1.53
N SER A 348 -4.38 16.70 1.11
CA SER A 348 -5.05 16.32 -0.14
C SER A 348 -6.58 16.25 -0.03
N VAL A 349 -7.16 16.28 1.18
CA VAL A 349 -8.62 16.25 1.38
C VAL A 349 -9.23 17.59 0.97
N ALA A 350 -10.34 17.54 0.22
CA ALA A 350 -11.11 18.71 -0.15
C ALA A 350 -11.51 19.51 1.09
N THR A 351 -11.41 20.84 1.01
CA THR A 351 -11.65 21.75 2.14
C THR A 351 -12.97 21.49 2.85
N SER A 352 -14.05 21.17 2.12
CA SER A 352 -15.36 20.79 2.67
C SER A 352 -15.29 19.65 3.68
N SER A 353 -14.45 18.66 3.44
CA SER A 353 -14.53 17.33 4.06
C SER A 353 -13.43 17.08 5.10
N MET A 354 -12.57 18.07 5.34
CA MET A 354 -11.41 17.95 6.22
C MET A 354 -11.80 17.60 7.66
N LYS A 355 -12.83 18.24 8.23
CA LYS A 355 -13.34 17.92 9.57
C LYS A 355 -13.91 16.50 9.65
N ALA A 356 -14.65 16.05 8.64
CA ALA A 356 -15.20 14.70 8.61
C ALA A 356 -14.08 13.65 8.59
N ALA A 357 -13.04 13.88 7.79
CA ALA A 357 -11.89 12.99 7.71
C ALA A 357 -11.13 12.89 9.05
N ILE A 358 -10.94 14.01 9.76
CA ILE A 358 -10.31 14.03 11.09
C ILE A 358 -11.16 13.28 12.12
N LEU A 359 -12.48 13.52 12.16
CA LEU A 359 -13.38 12.78 13.06
C LEU A 359 -13.35 11.28 12.78
N HIS A 360 -13.35 10.90 11.50
CA HIS A 360 -13.29 9.51 11.10
C HIS A 360 -11.97 8.86 11.58
N PHE A 361 -10.85 9.55 11.46
CA PHE A 361 -9.55 9.09 11.99
C PHE A 361 -9.52 8.97 13.52
N LEU A 362 -10.18 9.89 14.22
CA LEU A 362 -10.26 9.86 15.68
C LEU A 362 -11.23 8.79 16.21
N LYS A 363 -12.28 8.45 15.45
CA LYS A 363 -13.30 7.44 15.80
C LYS A 363 -12.88 6.00 15.53
N ASP A 364 -12.02 5.80 14.54
CA ASP A 364 -11.35 4.51 14.32
C ASP A 364 -12.30 3.35 13.99
N GLU A 365 -13.40 3.61 13.29
CA GLU A 365 -14.50 2.64 13.09
C GLU A 365 -14.08 1.40 12.27
N GLU A 366 -13.11 1.52 11.36
CA GLU A 366 -12.72 0.42 10.45
C GLU A 366 -11.66 -0.54 11.03
N MET A 367 -10.79 -0.09 11.95
CA MET A 367 -9.79 -0.98 12.57
C MET A 367 -10.40 -1.88 13.65
N VAL A 368 -11.43 -1.40 14.34
CA VAL A 368 -12.26 -2.20 15.26
C VAL A 368 -12.96 -3.34 14.50
N LEU A 369 -13.41 -3.09 13.27
CA LEU A 369 -14.04 -4.09 12.41
C LEU A 369 -13.07 -5.16 11.89
N ARG A 370 -11.76 -4.85 11.80
CA ARG A 370 -10.72 -5.79 11.37
C ARG A 370 -10.14 -6.65 12.50
N GLY A 371 -10.59 -6.46 13.74
CA GLY A 371 -10.13 -7.26 14.89
C GLY A 371 -8.74 -6.88 15.40
N ASP A 372 -8.13 -5.82 14.86
CA ASP A 372 -6.81 -5.33 15.25
C ASP A 372 -6.90 -4.63 16.62
N LYS A 373 -6.67 -5.40 17.69
CA LYS A 373 -6.58 -4.90 19.07
C LYS A 373 -5.29 -4.10 19.31
N THR A 374 -4.36 -4.06 18.36
CA THR A 374 -3.09 -3.35 18.49
C THR A 374 -3.17 -1.89 18.11
N ASN A 375 -4.37 -1.37 17.79
CA ASN A 375 -4.58 0.07 17.77
C ASN A 375 -4.55 0.63 19.19
N GLY A 376 -3.34 0.73 19.73
CA GLY A 376 -3.03 1.84 20.60
C GLY A 376 -3.59 3.15 20.01
N ASN A 377 -3.86 4.15 20.80
CA ASN A 377 -3.49 4.35 22.16
C ASN A 377 -4.37 5.53 22.55
N THR A 378 -5.42 5.35 23.34
CA THR A 378 -5.94 6.44 24.19
C THR A 378 -4.96 6.64 25.33
N TYR A 379 -3.66 6.74 25.04
CA TYR A 379 -2.61 7.02 26.01
C TYR A 379 -2.30 8.50 25.96
N PRO A 380 -1.84 9.07 27.09
CA PRO A 380 -1.60 10.50 27.20
C PRO A 380 -0.80 11.08 26.02
N LYS A 381 0.20 10.38 25.50
CA LYS A 381 1.13 10.92 24.49
C LYS A 381 0.95 10.34 23.09
N SER A 382 -0.20 9.72 22.78
CA SER A 382 -0.43 9.23 21.42
C SER A 382 -0.71 10.39 20.46
N PHE A 383 -0.40 10.19 19.17
CA PHE A 383 -0.77 11.15 18.13
C PHE A 383 -2.27 11.46 18.15
N LYS A 384 -3.15 10.45 18.30
CA LYS A 384 -4.62 10.63 18.41
C LYS A 384 -5.01 11.50 19.61
N THR A 385 -4.42 11.27 20.77
CA THR A 385 -4.72 12.04 22.00
C THR A 385 -4.21 13.47 21.92
N MET A 386 -3.01 13.68 21.37
CA MET A 386 -2.47 15.02 21.14
C MET A 386 -3.28 15.78 20.10
N LEU A 387 -3.70 15.11 19.02
CA LEU A 387 -4.57 15.65 17.99
C LEU A 387 -5.91 16.08 18.58
N LEU A 388 -6.59 15.19 19.32
CA LEU A 388 -7.85 15.51 19.98
C LEU A 388 -7.72 16.69 20.95
N ARG A 389 -6.69 16.70 21.81
CA ARG A 389 -6.42 17.82 22.73
C ARG A 389 -6.34 19.16 21.99
N ASN A 390 -5.56 19.20 20.90
CA ASN A 390 -5.35 20.41 20.12
C ASN A 390 -6.64 20.90 19.44
N PHE A 391 -7.58 19.99 19.14
CA PHE A 391 -8.86 20.35 18.54
C PHE A 391 -9.96 20.71 19.54
N LEU A 392 -9.79 20.40 20.82
CA LEU A 392 -10.71 20.84 21.88
C LEU A 392 -10.50 22.32 22.25
N ASP A 393 -9.38 22.93 21.83
CA ASP A 393 -9.01 24.30 22.18
C ASP A 393 -9.05 24.57 23.70
N ASP A 394 -8.65 23.58 24.50
CA ASP A 394 -8.64 23.65 25.96
C ASP A 394 -7.24 23.36 26.51
N ASP A 395 -6.50 24.44 26.76
CA ASP A 395 -5.14 24.40 27.31
C ASP A 395 -5.08 23.90 28.75
N THR A 396 -6.22 23.80 29.44
CA THR A 396 -6.28 23.24 30.81
C THR A 396 -6.25 21.71 30.81
N LEU A 397 -6.55 21.08 29.66
CA LEU A 397 -6.56 19.63 29.55
C LEU A 397 -5.15 19.09 29.32
N THR A 398 -4.67 18.28 30.26
CA THR A 398 -3.48 17.50 29.99
C THR A 398 -3.81 16.39 29.00
N ALA A 399 -2.82 15.94 28.26
CA ALA A 399 -3.02 14.84 27.33
C ALA A 399 -3.44 13.54 28.07
N HIS A 400 -3.07 13.40 29.34
CA HIS A 400 -3.55 12.33 30.22
C HIS A 400 -5.05 12.43 30.52
N ASP A 401 -5.57 13.63 30.78
CA ASP A 401 -7.00 13.83 31.02
C ASP A 401 -7.82 13.49 29.77
N VAL A 402 -7.34 13.92 28.60
CA VAL A 402 -7.94 13.60 27.30
C VAL A 402 -7.97 12.11 27.04
N SER A 403 -6.85 11.43 27.30
CA SER A 403 -6.73 9.98 27.22
C SER A 403 -7.75 9.25 28.11
N LYS A 404 -7.89 9.67 29.38
CA LYS A 404 -8.80 9.04 30.35
C LYS A 404 -10.29 9.21 30.00
N LYS A 405 -10.66 10.30 29.32
CA LYS A 405 -12.07 10.61 28.97
C LYS A 405 -12.29 10.72 27.45
N PHE A 406 -11.49 10.00 26.66
CA PHE A 406 -11.41 10.15 25.20
C PHE A 406 -12.77 10.18 24.50
N ALA A 407 -13.63 9.19 24.75
CA ALA A 407 -14.96 9.12 24.14
C ALA A 407 -15.85 10.34 24.47
N GLY A 408 -15.76 10.84 25.70
CA GLY A 408 -16.50 12.04 26.11
C GLY A 408 -16.05 13.28 25.35
N TYR A 409 -14.73 13.45 25.18
CA TYR A 409 -14.17 14.57 24.42
C TYR A 409 -14.45 14.45 22.92
N LEU A 410 -14.44 13.24 22.37
CA LEU A 410 -14.79 13.00 20.98
C LEU A 410 -16.24 13.44 20.68
N ASN A 411 -17.17 13.09 21.58
CA ASN A 411 -18.56 13.53 21.48
C ASN A 411 -18.71 15.06 21.57
N GLN A 412 -17.91 15.70 22.42
CA GLN A 412 -17.88 17.17 22.54
C GLN A 412 -17.36 17.81 21.25
N LEU A 413 -16.26 17.31 20.71
CA LEU A 413 -15.67 17.80 19.47
C LEU A 413 -16.66 17.67 18.30
N GLU A 414 -17.28 16.50 18.14
CA GLU A 414 -18.29 16.26 17.12
C GLU A 414 -19.49 17.21 17.26
N SER A 415 -19.96 17.42 18.50
CA SER A 415 -21.05 18.34 18.79
C SER A 415 -20.70 19.79 18.46
N SER A 416 -19.46 20.21 18.74
CA SER A 416 -18.94 21.53 18.41
C SER A 416 -18.96 21.77 16.90
N TRP A 417 -18.40 20.85 16.12
CA TRP A 417 -18.37 20.96 14.66
C TRP A 417 -19.77 20.89 14.04
N LYS A 418 -20.69 20.09 14.58
CA LYS A 418 -22.10 20.07 14.14
C LYS A 418 -22.81 21.41 14.39
N LYS A 419 -22.47 22.13 15.47
CA LYS A 419 -23.04 23.46 15.76
C LYS A 419 -22.53 24.51 14.77
N GLU A 420 -21.24 24.51 14.47
CA GLU A 420 -20.62 25.42 13.49
C GLU A 420 -21.16 25.24 12.07
N LEU A 421 -21.59 24.03 11.73
CA LEU A 421 -22.15 23.70 10.42
C LEU A 421 -23.62 24.12 10.25
N ARG A 422 -24.34 24.42 11.33
CA ARG A 422 -25.72 24.90 11.19
C ARG A 422 -25.68 26.24 10.47
N PRO A 423 -26.43 26.43 9.38
CA PRO A 423 -26.61 27.77 8.83
C PRO A 423 -27.12 28.63 9.98
N GLU A 424 -26.49 29.78 10.21
CA GLU A 424 -27.15 30.84 10.97
C GLU A 424 -28.53 30.94 10.35
N ARG A 425 -29.56 30.54 11.12
CA ARG A 425 -30.93 30.85 10.74
C ARG A 425 -30.90 32.36 10.69
N THR A 426 -30.78 32.90 9.49
CA THR A 426 -31.08 34.30 9.22
C THR A 426 -32.47 34.46 9.79
N MET A 427 -32.54 35.09 10.95
CA MET A 427 -33.78 35.62 11.47
C MET A 427 -34.15 36.72 10.50
N PHE A 428 -34.74 36.34 9.38
CA PHE A 428 -35.63 37.21 8.64
C PHE A 428 -36.81 37.43 9.58
N ALA A 429 -36.62 38.40 10.47
CA ALA A 429 -37.70 39.04 11.18
C ALA A 429 -38.69 39.48 10.11
N SER A 430 -39.88 38.88 10.16
CA SER A 430 -41.06 39.36 9.47
C SER A 430 -41.29 40.80 9.91
N THR A 431 -40.79 41.76 9.12
CA THR A 431 -41.38 43.11 9.09
C THR A 431 -42.75 42.94 8.46
N LYS A 432 -43.76 42.79 9.33
CA LYS A 432 -45.16 43.04 9.01
C LYS A 432 -45.25 44.39 8.29
N ALA A 433 -45.72 44.36 7.06
CA ALA A 433 -46.20 45.56 6.38
C ALA A 433 -47.43 46.10 7.14
N MET A 434 -47.42 47.41 7.37
CA MET A 434 -48.61 48.23 7.61
C MET A 434 -49.29 48.54 6.29
#